data_AF-A0A352SZ43-F1
#
_entry.id   AF-A0A352SZ43-F1
#
_cell.length_a   1.000
_cell.length_b   1.000
_cell.length_c   1.000
_cell.angle_alpha   90.00
_cell.angle_beta   90.00
_cell.angle_gamma   90.00
#
_symmetry.space_group_name_H-M   'P 1'
#
loop_
_entity.id
_entity.type
_entity.pdbx_description
1 polymer ?
#
loop_
_entity_poly.entity_id
_entity_poly.type
_entity_poly.pdbx_seq_one_letter_code
_entity_poly.pdbx_strand_id
1 'polypeptide(L)'
;MKRKISLLMAVIIVLSTFINAAAAAENAVPVSAEATEESKVLKLSMEDAVKLAIENDRAMWKLDDKIKEMQELRRSGSSAKDMAEQLMEAPLEVSSAMGVTNNYLDLLLSKNGYYIKVGDLKSEEIKKQREVLLLGIELGTKASYYGVLVKEKAIEINEARLSNANEQLRVVNLKFGNGSATKAEVLNGEMAVQKAKTDLDTAMDDLNIAKLNFLNQLNLPLDAEIVLTDKEIKYVPTSNIDLNKAIEKAKAERPEIQTAINDLEIQKIETHAYTAYYTSNLRQNKWAKEKLKDAELKVPQTYKDVELDVRSSYLDLIKNERNLVNMNKTVELAKEGARIKKLLYENGMATSLDVLDADTSLAEAEIGLYQVMVLYNISKLSFDNSNLMGSMKAEQQ
;
A
#
# COMPACT_ATOMS: atom_id res chain seq x y z
N MET A 1 10.83 70.60 -21.70
CA MET A 1 12.19 70.68 -21.12
C MET A 1 12.71 69.25 -21.00
N LYS A 2 13.64 68.82 -21.87
CA LYS A 2 15.07 68.54 -21.57
C LYS A 2 15.25 67.54 -20.41
N ARG A 3 16.03 66.45 -20.42
CA ARG A 3 16.94 65.73 -21.36
C ARG A 3 17.29 64.42 -20.60
N LYS A 4 17.17 63.23 -21.21
CA LYS A 4 18.27 62.29 -21.55
C LYS A 4 19.25 61.82 -20.42
N ILE A 5 19.28 60.47 -20.24
CA ILE A 5 20.46 59.55 -20.19
C ILE A 5 21.32 59.47 -18.91
N SER A 6 21.47 58.25 -18.37
CA SER A 6 22.73 57.46 -18.16
C SER A 6 22.52 56.42 -17.02
N LEU A 7 22.67 55.10 -17.11
CA LEU A 7 23.78 54.20 -17.51
C LEU A 7 24.95 54.16 -16.50
N LEU A 8 25.39 52.91 -16.18
CA LEU A 8 26.60 52.46 -15.44
C LEU A 8 26.52 52.46 -13.89
N MET A 9 27.16 51.56 -13.12
CA MET A 9 27.85 50.26 -13.28
C MET A 9 28.42 49.94 -11.87
N ALA A 10 28.42 48.66 -11.50
CA ALA A 10 29.52 47.90 -10.85
C ALA A 10 30.21 48.35 -9.53
N VAL A 11 30.86 47.35 -8.90
CA VAL A 11 31.89 47.37 -7.82
C VAL A 11 31.30 47.19 -6.41
N ILE A 12 31.16 45.97 -5.88
CA ILE A 12 32.15 45.03 -5.29
C ILE A 12 33.07 45.67 -4.23
N ILE A 13 33.19 44.99 -3.08
CA ILE A 13 34.35 44.86 -2.17
C ILE A 13 33.98 45.26 -0.73
N VAL A 14 33.64 44.26 0.11
CA VAL A 14 34.46 43.70 1.21
C VAL A 14 34.83 44.73 2.27
N LEU A 15 34.41 44.53 3.52
CA LEU A 15 35.34 44.36 4.65
C LEU A 15 34.59 43.99 5.93
N SER A 16 34.90 42.78 6.38
CA SER A 16 34.92 42.33 7.76
C SER A 16 35.40 43.40 8.74
N THR A 17 34.69 43.58 9.86
CA THR A 17 35.31 43.90 11.14
C THR A 17 34.64 43.13 12.26
N PHE A 18 35.41 42.23 12.86
CA PHE A 18 35.24 41.78 14.23
C PHE A 18 35.43 42.98 15.16
N ILE A 19 34.48 43.23 16.06
CA ILE A 19 34.78 43.80 17.38
C ILE A 19 34.03 42.97 18.41
N ASN A 20 34.81 42.25 19.21
CA ASN A 20 34.41 41.62 20.44
C ASN A 20 34.65 42.65 21.55
N ALA A 21 33.63 43.02 22.32
CA ALA A 21 33.80 43.74 23.57
C ALA A 21 32.68 43.36 24.54
N ALA A 22 33.10 42.70 25.62
CA ALA A 22 32.28 42.20 26.71
C ALA A 22 31.68 43.32 27.57
N ALA A 23 30.55 42.97 28.21
CA ALA A 23 30.07 43.39 29.53
C ALA A 23 28.66 44.00 29.53
N ALA A 24 27.66 43.15 29.78
CA ALA A 24 26.53 43.43 30.67
C ALA A 24 25.69 42.15 30.79
N ALA A 25 25.95 41.37 31.84
CA ALA A 25 25.03 40.35 32.28
C ALA A 25 23.89 41.07 33.04
N GLU A 26 22.67 41.03 32.51
CA GLU A 26 21.43 40.94 33.29
C GLU A 26 20.23 40.72 32.36
N ASN A 27 19.57 39.57 32.54
CA ASN A 27 18.18 39.27 32.17
C ASN A 27 17.77 39.46 30.70
N ALA A 28 18.16 38.50 29.86
CA ALA A 28 17.44 38.21 28.62
C ALA A 28 17.05 36.73 28.61
N VAL A 29 15.74 36.48 28.58
CA VAL A 29 15.14 35.18 28.24
C VAL A 29 15.73 34.72 26.91
N PRO A 30 16.32 33.52 26.79
CA PRO A 30 16.71 33.02 25.49
C PRO A 30 15.44 32.60 24.77
N VAL A 31 14.95 33.46 23.87
CA VAL A 31 14.26 32.99 22.67
C VAL A 31 15.32 32.26 21.88
N SER A 32 15.34 30.93 21.96
CA SER A 32 16.22 30.12 21.13
C SER A 32 15.84 30.38 19.68
N ALA A 33 16.82 30.91 18.95
CA ALA A 33 16.84 30.96 17.51
C ALA A 33 16.67 29.55 16.90
N GLU A 34 16.06 29.55 15.72
CA GLU A 34 16.39 28.67 14.60
C GLU A 34 16.28 27.15 14.83
N ALA A 35 15.13 26.61 14.46
CA ALA A 35 15.14 25.42 13.62
C ALA A 35 15.01 25.89 12.18
N THR A 36 16.14 26.22 11.55
CA THR A 36 16.30 26.00 10.13
C THR A 36 16.01 24.52 9.90
N GLU A 37 14.85 24.20 9.32
CA GLU A 37 14.62 22.88 8.72
C GLU A 37 15.64 22.75 7.58
N GLU A 38 16.80 22.20 7.92
CA GLU A 38 17.66 21.58 6.92
C GLU A 38 16.77 20.59 6.18
N SER A 39 16.58 20.80 4.88
CA SER A 39 16.06 19.80 3.94
C SER A 39 17.00 18.59 4.02
N LYS A 40 16.73 17.74 5.01
CA LYS A 40 17.50 16.55 5.29
C LYS A 40 16.97 15.51 4.33
N VAL A 41 17.66 15.34 3.21
CA VAL A 41 17.34 14.33 2.20
C VAL A 41 17.12 12.99 2.90
N LEU A 42 15.87 12.53 2.95
CA LEU A 42 15.49 11.30 3.63
C LEU A 42 15.84 10.14 2.70
N LYS A 43 16.83 9.35 3.09
CA LYS A 43 17.12 8.07 2.45
C LYS A 43 16.15 7.04 3.00
N LEU A 44 15.29 6.51 2.15
CA LEU A 44 14.21 5.62 2.56
C LEU A 44 14.40 4.24 1.94
N SER A 45 14.64 3.24 2.79
CA SER A 45 14.50 1.84 2.40
C SER A 45 13.04 1.44 2.36
N MET A 46 12.72 0.33 1.70
CA MET A 46 11.37 -0.23 1.69
C MET A 46 10.90 -0.58 3.11
N GLU A 47 11.80 -1.08 3.97
CA GLU A 47 11.47 -1.43 5.36
C GLU A 47 11.21 -0.20 6.23
N ASP A 48 12.04 0.85 6.07
CA ASP A 48 11.84 2.11 6.79
C ASP A 48 10.51 2.77 6.40
N ALA A 49 10.15 2.71 5.12
CA ALA A 49 8.86 3.21 4.62
C ALA A 49 7.68 2.50 5.30
N VAL A 50 7.72 1.16 5.34
CA VAL A 50 6.67 0.35 5.97
C VAL A 50 6.58 0.67 7.46
N LYS A 51 7.71 0.79 8.15
CA LYS A 51 7.74 1.14 9.56
C LYS A 51 7.09 2.50 9.84
N LEU A 52 7.46 3.53 9.08
CA LEU A 52 6.87 4.86 9.19
C LEU A 52 5.36 4.85 8.91
N ALA A 53 4.93 4.10 7.89
CA ALA A 53 3.51 3.95 7.58
C ALA A 53 2.73 3.32 8.75
N ILE A 54 3.30 2.31 9.40
CA ILE A 54 2.68 1.64 10.56
C ILE A 54 2.62 2.57 11.77
N GLU A 55 3.68 3.32 12.05
CA GLU A 55 3.75 4.22 13.22
C GLU A 55 2.77 5.39 13.12
N ASN A 56 2.53 5.89 11.90
CA ASN A 56 1.64 7.02 11.64
C ASN A 56 0.17 6.62 11.41
N ASP A 57 -0.15 5.33 11.30
CA ASP A 57 -1.51 4.88 11.01
C ASP A 57 -2.44 5.01 12.23
N ARG A 58 -3.45 5.88 12.10
CA ARG A 58 -4.45 6.11 13.15
C ARG A 58 -5.37 4.89 13.38
N ALA A 59 -5.60 4.06 12.37
CA ALA A 59 -6.48 2.90 12.51
C ALA A 59 -5.85 1.83 13.41
N MET A 60 -4.52 1.67 13.39
CA MET A 60 -3.78 0.83 14.33
C MET A 60 -4.04 1.21 15.79
N TRP A 61 -3.94 2.51 16.14
CA TRP A 61 -4.21 2.97 17.50
C TRP A 61 -5.66 2.74 17.94
N LYS A 62 -6.63 2.90 17.03
CA LYS A 62 -8.04 2.60 17.30
C LYS A 62 -8.27 1.12 17.59
N LEU A 63 -7.56 0.22 16.90
CA LEU A 63 -7.66 -1.21 17.17
C LEU A 63 -7.05 -1.56 18.54
N ASP A 64 -5.91 -0.96 18.89
CA ASP A 64 -5.28 -1.15 20.20
C ASP A 64 -6.18 -0.67 21.36
N ASP A 65 -6.91 0.43 21.17
CA ASP A 65 -7.88 0.93 22.14
C ASP A 65 -9.10 -0.01 22.28
N LYS A 66 -9.66 -0.47 21.15
CA LYS A 66 -10.74 -1.48 21.16
C LYS A 66 -10.33 -2.79 21.84
N ILE A 67 -9.06 -3.21 21.74
CA ILE A 67 -8.57 -4.40 22.47
C ILE A 67 -8.67 -4.16 23.99
N LYS A 68 -8.33 -2.96 24.47
CA LYS A 68 -8.48 -2.61 25.89
C LYS A 68 -9.95 -2.58 26.32
N GLU A 69 -10.82 -1.97 25.53
CA GLU A 69 -12.26 -1.96 25.80
C GLU A 69 -12.83 -3.38 25.91
N MET A 70 -12.44 -4.30 25.01
CA MET A 70 -12.90 -5.69 25.09
C MET A 70 -12.35 -6.44 26.31
N GLN A 71 -11.14 -6.11 26.77
CA GLN A 71 -10.61 -6.66 28.01
C GLN A 71 -11.38 -6.17 29.24
N GLU A 72 -11.80 -4.90 29.25
CA GLU A 72 -12.67 -4.36 30.30
C GLU A 72 -14.06 -5.00 30.27
N LEU A 73 -14.65 -5.17 29.08
CA LEU A 73 -15.92 -5.87 28.89
C LEU A 73 -15.86 -7.32 29.38
N ARG A 74 -14.73 -8.01 29.16
CA ARG A 74 -14.50 -9.35 29.69
C ARG A 74 -14.47 -9.37 31.22
N ARG A 75 -13.79 -8.41 31.83
CA ARG A 75 -13.72 -8.28 33.31
C ARG A 75 -15.09 -8.01 33.91
N SER A 76 -15.85 -7.07 33.35
CA SER A 76 -17.22 -6.80 33.81
C SER A 76 -18.16 -7.98 33.57
N GLY A 77 -18.00 -8.69 32.45
CA GLY A 77 -18.71 -9.94 32.17
C GLY A 77 -18.42 -11.06 33.18
N SER A 78 -17.19 -11.16 33.68
CA SER A 78 -16.84 -12.09 34.76
C SER A 78 -17.60 -11.77 36.05
N SER A 79 -17.56 -10.50 36.48
CA SER A 79 -18.30 -10.07 37.67
C SER A 79 -19.82 -10.25 37.52
N ALA A 80 -20.36 -10.00 36.32
CA ALA A 80 -21.77 -10.19 36.01
C ALA A 80 -22.18 -11.67 36.07
N LYS A 81 -21.31 -12.58 35.63
CA LYS A 81 -21.55 -14.03 35.75
C LYS A 81 -21.61 -14.47 37.21
N ASP A 82 -20.63 -14.07 38.02
CA ASP A 82 -20.57 -14.45 39.45
C ASP A 82 -21.81 -13.92 40.20
N MET A 83 -22.21 -12.68 39.93
CA MET A 83 -23.43 -12.08 40.47
C MET A 83 -24.69 -12.83 39.99
N ALA A 84 -24.74 -13.24 38.72
CA ALA A 84 -25.88 -13.97 38.17
C ALA A 84 -26.05 -15.35 38.81
N GLU A 85 -24.95 -16.08 39.04
CA GLU A 85 -24.96 -17.36 39.76
C GLU A 85 -25.48 -17.18 41.19
N GLN A 86 -24.92 -16.21 41.93
CA GLN A 86 -25.33 -15.92 43.31
C GLN A 86 -26.80 -15.52 43.43
N LEU A 87 -27.33 -14.74 42.47
CA LEU A 87 -28.73 -14.31 42.44
C LEU A 87 -29.71 -15.45 42.09
N MET A 88 -29.29 -16.39 41.25
CA MET A 88 -30.10 -17.57 40.91
C MET A 88 -30.12 -18.62 42.03
N GLU A 89 -29.08 -18.67 42.87
CA GLU A 89 -29.00 -19.56 44.03
C GLU A 89 -29.67 -18.99 45.29
N ALA A 90 -29.95 -17.68 45.30
CA ALA A 90 -30.58 -17.01 46.44
C ALA A 90 -32.07 -17.42 46.62
N PRO A 91 -32.59 -17.37 47.87
CA PRO A 91 -34.01 -17.60 48.13
C PRO A 91 -34.90 -16.63 47.35
N LEU A 92 -36.07 -17.11 46.90
CA LEU A 92 -37.00 -16.37 46.02
C LEU A 92 -37.41 -14.99 46.57
N GLU A 93 -37.50 -14.84 47.89
CA GLU A 93 -37.80 -13.57 48.58
C GLU A 93 -36.69 -12.52 48.39
N VAL A 94 -35.42 -12.95 48.39
CA VAL A 94 -34.27 -12.07 48.17
C VAL A 94 -34.15 -11.71 46.68
N SER A 95 -34.33 -12.69 45.79
CA SER A 95 -34.25 -12.47 44.34
C SER A 95 -35.39 -11.58 43.82
N SER A 96 -36.59 -11.69 44.39
CA SER A 96 -37.74 -10.82 44.04
C SER A 96 -37.56 -9.39 44.56
N ALA A 97 -37.05 -9.19 45.78
CA ALA A 97 -36.74 -7.88 46.34
C ALA A 97 -35.66 -7.12 45.54
N MET A 98 -34.74 -7.84 44.90
CA MET A 98 -33.67 -7.28 44.06
C MET A 98 -34.09 -7.04 42.60
N GLY A 99 -35.36 -7.27 42.23
CA GLY A 99 -35.88 -6.99 40.89
C GLY A 99 -35.45 -7.97 39.79
N VAL A 100 -34.92 -9.14 40.17
CA VAL A 100 -34.33 -10.15 39.26
C VAL A 100 -35.34 -10.70 38.24
N THR A 101 -36.64 -10.73 38.59
CA THR A 101 -37.71 -11.24 37.73
C THR A 101 -37.91 -10.44 36.45
N ASN A 102 -37.51 -9.16 36.42
CA ASN A 102 -37.69 -8.29 35.27
C ASN A 102 -36.57 -8.43 34.21
N ASN A 103 -35.46 -9.10 34.55
CA ASN A 103 -34.27 -9.19 33.69
C ASN A 103 -33.73 -10.64 33.59
N TYR A 104 -34.61 -11.64 33.68
CA TYR A 104 -34.21 -13.05 33.76
C TYR A 104 -33.47 -13.57 32.51
N LEU A 105 -33.80 -13.04 31.33
CA LEU A 105 -33.06 -13.36 30.09
C LEU A 105 -31.60 -12.93 30.15
N ASP A 106 -31.34 -11.72 30.66
CA ASP A 106 -30.00 -11.17 30.83
C ASP A 106 -29.19 -11.95 31.89
N LEU A 107 -29.89 -12.40 32.93
CA LEU A 107 -29.33 -13.30 33.95
C LEU A 107 -28.92 -14.66 33.35
N LEU A 108 -29.78 -15.23 32.49
CA LEU A 108 -29.46 -16.47 31.77
C LEU A 108 -28.27 -16.31 30.84
N LEU A 109 -28.18 -15.20 30.10
CA LEU A 109 -27.04 -14.88 29.24
C LEU A 109 -25.75 -14.74 30.06
N SER A 110 -25.81 -14.00 31.17
CA SER A 110 -24.67 -13.79 32.07
C SER A 110 -24.17 -15.10 32.70
N LYS A 111 -25.09 -15.92 33.24
CA LYS A 111 -24.78 -17.24 33.80
C LYS A 111 -24.15 -18.17 32.76
N ASN A 112 -24.67 -18.16 31.54
CA ASN A 112 -24.13 -18.95 30.43
C ASN A 112 -22.80 -18.38 29.88
N GLY A 113 -22.25 -17.34 30.50
CA GLY A 113 -20.95 -16.77 30.15
C GLY A 113 -20.95 -15.98 28.83
N TYR A 114 -22.10 -15.52 28.36
CA TYR A 114 -22.25 -14.81 27.09
C TYR A 114 -21.27 -13.62 26.99
N TYR A 115 -21.24 -12.73 27.98
CA TYR A 115 -20.39 -11.54 27.96
C TYR A 115 -18.89 -11.86 28.00
N ILE A 116 -18.50 -12.90 28.73
CA ILE A 116 -17.12 -13.37 28.77
C ILE A 116 -16.72 -13.92 27.39
N LYS A 117 -17.55 -14.79 26.81
CA LYS A 117 -17.30 -15.40 25.51
C LYS A 117 -17.27 -14.37 24.39
N VAL A 118 -18.20 -13.41 24.38
CA VAL A 118 -18.21 -12.28 23.44
C VAL A 118 -16.94 -11.44 23.59
N GLY A 119 -16.54 -11.12 24.81
CA GLY A 119 -15.31 -10.36 25.08
C GLY A 119 -14.05 -11.08 24.57
N ASP A 120 -13.92 -12.38 24.85
CA ASP A 120 -12.80 -13.21 24.40
C ASP A 120 -12.73 -13.31 22.87
N LEU A 121 -13.85 -13.72 22.25
CA LEU A 121 -13.91 -13.92 20.80
C LEU A 121 -13.72 -12.61 20.01
N LYS A 122 -14.31 -11.50 20.47
CA LYS A 122 -14.11 -10.19 19.83
C LYS A 122 -12.70 -9.65 20.05
N SER A 123 -12.09 -9.90 21.20
CA SER A 123 -10.69 -9.53 21.44
C SER A 123 -9.76 -10.23 20.45
N GLU A 124 -9.96 -11.53 20.21
CA GLU A 124 -9.20 -12.30 19.23
C GLU A 124 -9.47 -11.82 17.80
N GLU A 125 -10.72 -11.52 17.47
CA GLU A 125 -11.09 -10.96 16.17
C GLU A 125 -10.38 -9.62 15.91
N ILE A 126 -10.38 -8.69 16.88
CA ILE A 126 -9.72 -7.39 16.73
C ILE A 126 -8.20 -7.56 16.58
N LYS A 127 -7.58 -8.51 17.29
CA LYS A 127 -6.15 -8.84 17.12
C LYS A 127 -5.86 -9.32 15.70
N LYS A 128 -6.69 -10.22 15.14
CA LYS A 128 -6.52 -10.65 13.75
C LYS A 128 -6.77 -9.50 12.77
N GLN A 129 -7.77 -8.64 13.00
CA GLN A 129 -8.01 -7.45 12.18
C GLN A 129 -6.79 -6.51 12.17
N ARG A 130 -6.08 -6.39 13.29
CA ARG A 130 -4.82 -5.65 13.39
C ARG A 130 -3.71 -6.27 12.54
N GLU A 131 -3.59 -7.59 12.54
CA GLU A 131 -2.65 -8.31 11.66
C GLU A 131 -2.98 -8.10 10.18
N VAL A 132 -4.27 -8.15 9.80
CA VAL A 132 -4.72 -7.85 8.42
C VAL A 132 -4.38 -6.41 8.04
N LEU A 133 -4.60 -5.46 8.95
CA LEU A 133 -4.30 -4.05 8.72
C LEU A 133 -2.80 -3.83 8.50
N LEU A 134 -1.94 -4.48 9.29
CA LEU A 134 -0.48 -4.42 9.10
C LEU A 134 -0.08 -4.89 7.70
N LEU A 135 -0.57 -6.06 7.28
CA LEU A 135 -0.30 -6.60 5.94
C LEU A 135 -0.83 -5.70 4.82
N GLY A 136 -1.99 -5.06 5.04
CA GLY A 136 -2.57 -4.08 4.11
C GLY A 136 -1.73 -2.81 3.98
N ILE A 137 -1.24 -2.27 5.11
CA ILE A 137 -0.34 -1.10 5.14
C ILE A 137 0.97 -1.45 4.45
N GLU A 138 1.55 -2.62 4.75
CA GLU A 138 2.78 -3.10 4.11
C GLU A 138 2.60 -3.22 2.59
N LEU A 139 1.55 -3.91 2.14
CA LEU A 139 1.25 -4.08 0.71
C LEU A 139 1.07 -2.72 0.02
N GLY A 140 0.27 -1.83 0.60
CA GLY A 140 0.02 -0.50 0.05
C GLY A 140 1.29 0.36 0.00
N THR A 141 2.14 0.29 1.03
CA THR A 141 3.39 1.05 1.09
C THR A 141 4.41 0.53 0.10
N LYS A 142 4.58 -0.80 0.01
CA LYS A 142 5.43 -1.45 -0.98
C LYS A 142 4.96 -1.15 -2.41
N ALA A 143 3.66 -1.16 -2.66
CA ALA A 143 3.10 -0.81 -3.98
C ALA A 143 3.40 0.64 -4.36
N SER A 144 3.24 1.58 -3.42
CA SER A 144 3.56 3.00 -3.64
C SER A 144 5.05 3.23 -3.87
N TYR A 145 5.91 2.54 -3.09
CA TYR A 145 7.37 2.54 -3.27
C TYR A 145 7.77 2.08 -4.68
N TYR A 146 7.23 0.94 -5.12
CA TYR A 146 7.47 0.44 -6.48
C TYR A 146 6.93 1.39 -7.56
N GLY A 147 5.80 2.06 -7.29
CA GLY A 147 5.25 3.08 -8.18
C GLY A 147 6.25 4.22 -8.43
N VAL A 148 6.90 4.73 -7.38
CA VAL A 148 7.94 5.76 -7.49
C VAL A 148 9.14 5.24 -8.30
N LEU A 149 9.63 4.02 -8.02
CA LEU A 149 10.75 3.42 -8.75
C LEU A 149 10.48 3.29 -10.26
N VAL A 150 9.26 2.91 -10.66
CA VAL A 150 8.88 2.84 -12.07
C VAL A 150 8.93 4.22 -12.73
N LYS A 151 8.51 5.27 -12.02
CA LYS A 151 8.58 6.64 -12.53
C LYS A 151 10.03 7.14 -12.63
N GLU A 152 10.89 6.82 -11.65
CA GLU A 152 12.33 7.12 -11.74
C GLU A 152 12.95 6.42 -12.96
N LYS A 153 12.61 5.15 -13.20
CA LYS A 153 13.12 4.42 -14.36
C LYS A 153 12.58 4.94 -15.69
N ALA A 154 11.32 5.41 -15.72
CA ALA A 154 10.74 6.05 -16.89
C ALA A 154 11.48 7.34 -17.28
N ILE A 155 11.97 8.12 -16.30
CA ILE A 155 12.82 9.29 -16.56
C ILE A 155 14.12 8.85 -17.22
N GLU A 156 14.84 7.88 -16.64
CA GLU A 156 16.12 7.39 -17.19
C GLU A 156 15.98 6.93 -18.66
N ILE A 157 14.89 6.22 -18.98
CA ILE A 157 14.60 5.76 -20.35
C ILE A 157 14.27 6.93 -21.27
N ASN A 158 13.46 7.91 -20.82
CA ASN A 158 13.12 9.08 -21.64
C ASN A 158 14.30 10.05 -21.83
N GLU A 159 15.21 10.15 -20.86
CA GLU A 159 16.48 10.89 -21.02
C GLU A 159 17.35 10.25 -22.11
N ALA A 160 17.50 8.92 -22.09
CA ALA A 160 18.22 8.19 -23.14
C ALA A 160 17.56 8.39 -24.51
N ARG A 161 16.22 8.36 -24.58
CA ARG A 161 15.47 8.62 -25.81
C ARG A 161 15.65 10.04 -26.33
N LEU A 162 15.64 11.05 -25.46
CA LEU A 162 15.90 12.44 -25.83
C LEU A 162 17.34 12.60 -26.34
N SER A 163 18.31 11.97 -25.68
CA SER A 163 19.70 11.95 -26.13
C SER A 163 19.84 11.35 -27.54
N ASN A 164 19.20 10.20 -27.79
CA ASN A 164 19.21 9.56 -29.11
C ASN A 164 18.53 10.43 -30.18
N ALA A 165 17.38 11.05 -29.86
CA ALA A 165 16.69 11.94 -30.80
C ALA A 165 17.53 13.17 -31.16
N ASN A 166 18.23 13.76 -30.19
CA ASN A 166 19.13 14.89 -30.42
C ASN A 166 20.31 14.50 -31.32
N GLU A 167 20.91 13.33 -31.06
CA GLU A 167 22.00 12.82 -31.90
C GLU A 167 21.53 12.55 -33.33
N GLN A 168 20.32 11.99 -33.49
CA GLN A 168 19.74 11.74 -34.80
C GLN A 168 19.46 13.05 -35.56
N LEU A 169 18.92 14.07 -34.88
CA LEU A 169 18.73 15.40 -35.46
C LEU A 169 20.07 16.03 -35.88
N ARG A 170 21.12 15.87 -35.06
CA ARG A 170 22.48 16.33 -35.40
C ARG A 170 22.98 15.69 -36.69
N VAL A 171 22.84 14.37 -36.83
CA VAL A 171 23.24 13.63 -38.04
C VAL A 171 22.42 14.08 -39.26
N VAL A 172 21.10 14.24 -39.12
CA VAL A 172 20.23 14.71 -40.21
C VAL A 172 20.60 16.13 -40.65
N ASN A 173 20.90 17.03 -39.72
CA ASN A 173 21.35 18.40 -40.03
C ASN A 173 22.68 18.42 -40.79
N LEU A 174 23.63 17.55 -40.42
CA LEU A 174 24.89 17.41 -41.17
C LEU A 174 24.65 16.89 -42.60
N LYS A 175 23.77 15.89 -42.76
CA LYS A 175 23.39 15.38 -44.09
C LYS A 175 22.68 16.45 -44.92
N PHE A 176 21.82 17.27 -44.31
CA PHE A 176 21.13 18.37 -44.98
C PHE A 176 22.10 19.46 -45.43
N GLY A 177 23.08 19.83 -44.58
CA GLY A 177 24.13 20.79 -44.92
C GLY A 177 24.99 20.36 -46.11
N ASN A 178 25.18 19.04 -46.29
CA ASN A 178 25.86 18.45 -47.45
C ASN A 178 24.92 18.15 -48.63
N GLY A 179 23.66 18.59 -48.58
CA GLY A 179 22.64 18.39 -49.62
C GLY A 179 22.12 16.95 -49.76
N SER A 180 22.49 16.05 -48.84
CA SER A 180 22.16 14.62 -48.87
C SER A 180 20.94 14.23 -48.03
N ALA A 181 20.30 15.20 -47.36
CA ALA A 181 19.02 15.01 -46.68
C ALA A 181 18.03 16.10 -47.09
N THR A 182 16.75 15.82 -46.91
CA THR A 182 15.64 16.72 -47.25
C THR A 182 15.24 17.59 -46.06
N LYS A 183 14.59 18.72 -46.34
CA LYS A 183 14.01 19.57 -45.28
C LYS A 183 12.92 18.85 -44.49
N ALA A 184 12.22 17.90 -45.11
CA ALA A 184 11.23 17.06 -44.43
C ALA A 184 11.86 16.16 -43.36
N GLU A 185 13.02 15.57 -43.65
CA GLU A 185 13.76 14.76 -42.67
C GLU A 185 14.25 15.60 -41.48
N VAL A 186 14.69 16.84 -41.72
CA VAL A 186 15.06 17.78 -40.64
C VAL A 186 13.85 18.07 -39.76
N LEU A 187 12.70 18.43 -40.36
CA LEU A 187 11.47 18.70 -39.62
C LEU A 187 11.00 17.48 -38.79
N ASN A 188 11.11 16.27 -39.34
CA ASN A 188 10.79 15.05 -38.60
C ASN A 188 11.72 14.84 -37.40
N GLY A 189 13.02 15.12 -37.55
CA GLY A 189 13.99 15.08 -36.46
C GLY A 189 13.68 16.11 -35.37
N GLU A 190 13.34 17.35 -35.74
CA GLU A 190 12.94 18.41 -34.81
C GLU A 190 11.67 18.03 -34.04
N MET A 191 10.65 17.50 -34.73
CA MET A 191 9.43 17.01 -34.11
C MET A 191 9.71 15.86 -33.12
N ALA A 192 10.62 14.95 -33.46
CA ALA A 192 10.96 13.83 -32.59
C ALA A 192 11.69 14.28 -31.31
N VAL A 193 12.61 15.24 -31.41
CA VAL A 193 13.25 15.88 -30.25
C VAL A 193 12.20 16.57 -29.38
N GLN A 194 11.27 17.32 -29.99
CA GLN A 194 10.22 18.00 -29.26
C GLN A 194 9.30 17.01 -28.54
N LYS A 195 8.92 15.90 -29.18
CA LYS A 195 8.12 14.84 -28.58
C LYS A 195 8.86 14.17 -27.41
N ALA A 196 10.13 13.80 -27.61
CA ALA A 196 10.94 13.19 -26.55
C ALA A 196 11.12 14.11 -25.34
N LYS A 197 11.24 15.42 -25.57
CA LYS A 197 11.27 16.42 -24.50
C LYS A 197 9.95 16.48 -23.74
N THR A 198 8.82 16.58 -24.44
CA THR A 198 7.50 16.57 -23.81
C THR A 198 7.26 15.31 -22.98
N ASP A 199 7.70 14.15 -23.48
CA ASP A 199 7.55 12.88 -22.78
C ASP A 199 8.45 12.81 -21.53
N LEU A 200 9.65 13.40 -21.58
CA LEU A 200 10.53 13.54 -20.42
C LEU A 200 9.93 14.48 -19.36
N ASP A 201 9.43 15.66 -19.77
CA ASP A 201 8.77 16.61 -18.88
C ASP A 201 7.56 15.96 -18.18
N THR A 202 6.75 15.21 -18.94
CA THR A 202 5.62 14.44 -18.41
C THR A 202 6.07 13.38 -17.41
N ALA A 203 7.17 12.67 -17.69
CA ALA A 203 7.71 11.67 -16.77
C ALA A 203 8.24 12.29 -15.46
N MET A 204 8.79 13.50 -15.52
CA MET A 204 9.21 14.27 -14.35
C MET A 204 8.01 14.69 -13.49
N ASP A 205 6.96 15.22 -14.12
CA ASP A 205 5.72 15.58 -13.43
C ASP A 205 5.05 14.37 -12.77
N ASP A 206 4.98 13.24 -13.50
CA ASP A 206 4.48 11.97 -12.99
C ASP A 206 5.27 11.46 -11.78
N LEU A 207 6.60 11.61 -11.78
CA LEU A 207 7.45 11.25 -10.63
C LEU A 207 7.13 12.15 -9.43
N ASN A 208 6.99 13.46 -9.65
CA ASN A 208 6.67 14.40 -8.57
C ASN A 208 5.31 14.05 -7.95
N ILE A 209 4.29 13.76 -8.76
CA ILE A 209 2.97 13.32 -8.29
C ILE A 209 3.10 11.99 -7.51
N ALA A 210 3.87 11.03 -8.01
CA ALA A 210 4.08 9.75 -7.32
C ALA A 210 4.77 9.95 -5.96
N LYS A 211 5.78 10.82 -5.87
CA LYS A 211 6.46 11.17 -4.61
C LYS A 211 5.52 11.86 -3.64
N LEU A 212 4.69 12.81 -4.09
CA LEU A 212 3.70 13.48 -3.24
C LEU A 212 2.67 12.49 -2.66
N ASN A 213 2.17 11.57 -3.49
CA ASN A 213 1.25 10.53 -3.03
C ASN A 213 1.91 9.62 -2.00
N PHE A 214 3.18 9.27 -2.19
CA PHE A 214 3.96 8.45 -1.27
C PHE A 214 4.22 9.18 0.06
N LEU A 215 4.63 10.46 0.02
CA LEU A 215 4.81 11.29 1.22
C LEU A 215 3.52 11.44 2.01
N ASN A 216 2.41 11.72 1.32
CA ASN A 216 1.09 11.82 1.92
C ASN A 216 0.67 10.50 2.59
N GLN A 217 0.94 9.35 1.95
CA GLN A 217 0.66 8.04 2.53
C GLN A 217 1.49 7.77 3.80
N LEU A 218 2.75 8.20 3.83
CA LEU A 218 3.61 8.10 5.01
C LEU A 218 3.32 9.18 6.07
N ASN A 219 2.39 10.09 5.79
CA ASN A 219 2.07 11.26 6.61
C ASN A 219 3.31 12.13 6.90
N LEU A 220 4.18 12.27 5.90
CA LEU A 220 5.36 13.13 5.92
C LEU A 220 5.07 14.49 5.27
N PRO A 221 5.86 15.54 5.59
CA PRO A 221 5.76 16.83 4.89
C PRO A 221 5.93 16.68 3.38
N LEU A 222 5.11 17.39 2.59
CA LEU A 222 5.05 17.26 1.13
C LEU A 222 6.26 17.90 0.41
N ASP A 223 7.01 18.71 1.13
CA ASP A 223 8.26 19.36 0.72
C ASP A 223 9.51 18.56 1.07
N ALA A 224 9.36 17.40 1.72
CA ALA A 224 10.47 16.53 2.06
C ALA A 224 11.15 15.94 0.80
N GLU A 225 12.46 16.16 0.68
CA GLU A 225 13.26 15.50 -0.36
C GLU A 225 13.56 14.05 0.02
N ILE A 226 13.07 13.10 -0.79
CA ILE A 226 13.29 11.66 -0.58
C ILE A 226 14.15 11.04 -1.69
N VAL A 227 15.02 10.12 -1.27
CA VAL A 227 15.83 9.27 -2.16
C VAL A 227 15.62 7.81 -1.76
N LEU A 228 15.13 7.01 -2.71
CA LEU A 228 14.90 5.59 -2.51
C LEU A 228 16.23 4.82 -2.61
N THR A 229 16.53 3.99 -1.61
CA THR A 229 17.77 3.19 -1.57
C THR A 229 17.66 1.87 -2.34
N ASP A 230 16.48 1.26 -2.34
CA ASP A 230 16.26 -0.08 -2.89
C ASP A 230 15.78 0.02 -4.34
N LYS A 231 16.73 0.09 -5.28
CA LYS A 231 16.44 0.33 -6.70
C LYS A 231 16.22 -0.92 -7.54
N GLU A 232 16.60 -2.09 -7.03
CA GLU A 232 16.51 -3.35 -7.78
C GLU A 232 15.17 -4.05 -7.55
N ILE A 233 14.39 -4.18 -8.61
CA ILE A 233 13.20 -5.02 -8.63
C ILE A 233 13.64 -6.41 -9.09
N LYS A 234 13.72 -7.37 -8.17
CA LYS A 234 14.16 -8.75 -8.49
C LYS A 234 12.97 -9.61 -8.90
N TYR A 235 13.11 -10.36 -9.97
CA TYR A 235 12.19 -11.46 -10.30
C TYR A 235 12.58 -12.70 -9.49
N VAL A 236 11.63 -13.23 -8.73
CA VAL A 236 11.79 -14.49 -8.00
C VAL A 236 10.73 -15.46 -8.54
N PRO A 237 11.10 -16.41 -9.43
CA PRO A 237 10.17 -17.30 -10.09
C PRO A 237 9.27 -18.04 -9.11
N THR A 238 8.00 -18.22 -9.48
CA THR A 238 7.02 -18.94 -8.66
C THR A 238 7.19 -20.44 -8.85
N SER A 239 8.27 -21.01 -8.30
CA SER A 239 8.50 -22.45 -8.40
C SER A 239 7.71 -23.18 -7.30
N ASN A 240 6.73 -23.98 -7.73
CA ASN A 240 6.12 -25.09 -6.97
C ASN A 240 5.18 -24.69 -5.80
N ILE A 241 4.22 -23.78 -6.02
CA ILE A 241 3.12 -23.55 -5.07
C ILE A 241 2.12 -24.71 -5.15
N ASP A 242 1.98 -25.45 -4.05
CA ASP A 242 0.90 -26.43 -3.88
C ASP A 242 -0.40 -25.70 -3.48
N LEU A 243 -1.24 -25.43 -4.49
CA LEU A 243 -2.50 -24.70 -4.31
C LEU A 243 -3.42 -25.37 -3.29
N ASN A 244 -3.44 -26.71 -3.22
CA ASN A 244 -4.31 -27.41 -2.29
C ASN A 244 -3.85 -27.18 -0.84
N LYS A 245 -2.53 -27.21 -0.58
CA LYS A 245 -2.00 -26.87 0.74
C LYS A 245 -2.27 -25.41 1.12
N ALA A 246 -2.18 -24.48 0.17
CA ALA A 246 -2.50 -23.08 0.40
C ALA A 246 -3.99 -22.88 0.76
N ILE A 247 -4.89 -23.59 0.08
CA ILE A 247 -6.33 -23.56 0.39
C ILE A 247 -6.58 -24.11 1.80
N GLU A 248 -6.01 -25.26 2.16
CA GLU A 248 -6.21 -25.85 3.49
C GLU A 248 -5.66 -24.95 4.60
N LYS A 249 -4.50 -24.32 4.38
CA LYS A 249 -3.94 -23.34 5.33
C LYS A 249 -4.84 -22.10 5.46
N ALA A 250 -5.30 -21.54 4.34
CA ALA A 250 -6.21 -20.40 4.36
C ALA A 250 -7.52 -20.73 5.08
N LYS A 251 -8.05 -21.95 4.89
CA LYS A 251 -9.24 -22.41 5.62
C LYS A 251 -9.07 -22.48 7.13
N ALA A 252 -7.84 -22.66 7.62
CA ALA A 252 -7.54 -22.74 9.05
C ALA A 252 -7.24 -21.39 9.70
N GLU A 253 -6.53 -20.50 8.99
CA GLU A 253 -5.93 -19.31 9.62
C GLU A 253 -6.71 -18.02 9.36
N ARG A 254 -7.48 -17.94 8.26
CA ARG A 254 -8.11 -16.70 7.80
C ARG A 254 -9.10 -16.12 8.83
N PRO A 255 -9.04 -14.81 9.13
CA PRO A 255 -9.88 -14.14 10.10
C PRO A 255 -11.36 -14.20 9.76
N GLU A 256 -11.75 -14.16 8.48
CA GLU A 256 -13.15 -14.20 8.08
C GLU A 256 -13.83 -15.51 8.51
N ILE A 257 -13.09 -16.62 8.46
CA ILE A 257 -13.55 -17.94 8.93
C ILE A 257 -13.67 -17.93 10.44
N GLN A 258 -12.66 -17.39 11.14
CA GLN A 258 -12.70 -17.28 12.58
C GLN A 258 -13.88 -16.41 13.04
N THR A 259 -14.14 -15.27 12.40
CA THR A 259 -15.29 -14.40 12.68
C THR A 259 -16.60 -15.14 12.48
N ALA A 260 -16.74 -15.93 11.40
CA ALA A 260 -17.95 -16.72 11.16
C ALA A 260 -18.16 -17.82 12.21
N ILE A 261 -17.09 -18.51 12.62
CA ILE A 261 -17.13 -19.52 13.69
C ILE A 261 -17.47 -18.87 15.05
N ASN A 262 -16.86 -17.73 15.34
CA ASN A 262 -17.09 -16.97 16.56
C ASN A 262 -18.54 -16.51 16.67
N ASP A 263 -19.10 -15.96 15.59
CA ASP A 263 -20.51 -15.56 15.54
C ASP A 263 -21.44 -16.76 15.73
N LEU A 264 -21.17 -17.90 15.09
CA LEU A 264 -21.94 -19.13 15.30
C LEU A 264 -21.94 -19.56 16.78
N GLU A 265 -20.80 -19.48 17.47
CA GLU A 265 -20.73 -19.84 18.89
C GLU A 265 -21.52 -18.87 19.77
N ILE A 266 -21.46 -17.57 19.48
CA ILE A 266 -22.25 -16.54 20.16
C ILE A 266 -23.76 -16.78 19.93
N GLN A 267 -24.18 -17.04 18.69
CA GLN A 267 -25.59 -17.30 18.35
C GLN A 267 -26.13 -18.58 18.99
N LYS A 268 -25.28 -19.60 19.24
CA LYS A 268 -25.68 -20.81 19.98
C LYS A 268 -26.03 -20.50 21.44
N ILE A 269 -25.20 -19.70 22.11
CA ILE A 269 -25.43 -19.28 23.51
C ILE A 269 -26.69 -18.41 23.58
N GLU A 270 -26.82 -17.44 22.66
CA GLU A 270 -27.97 -16.54 22.58
C GLU A 270 -29.26 -17.34 22.35
N THR A 271 -29.28 -18.22 21.35
CA THR A 271 -30.45 -19.07 21.07
C THR A 271 -30.82 -19.97 22.24
N HIS A 272 -29.84 -20.54 22.94
CA HIS A 272 -30.11 -21.35 24.13
C HIS A 272 -30.83 -20.54 25.22
N ALA A 273 -30.35 -19.33 25.55
CA ALA A 273 -31.00 -18.46 26.53
C ALA A 273 -32.41 -18.03 26.10
N TYR A 274 -32.58 -17.64 24.83
CA TYR A 274 -33.87 -17.22 24.29
C TYR A 274 -34.90 -18.36 24.24
N THR A 275 -34.47 -19.58 23.89
CA THR A 275 -35.37 -20.74 23.84
C THR A 275 -35.74 -21.27 25.22
N ALA A 276 -34.88 -21.09 26.23
CA ALA A 276 -35.18 -21.40 27.61
C ALA A 276 -36.17 -20.41 28.23
N TYR A 277 -36.10 -19.13 27.86
CA TYR A 277 -36.95 -18.08 28.43
C TYR A 277 -38.29 -17.90 27.69
N TYR A 278 -38.29 -17.93 26.35
CA TYR A 278 -39.48 -17.65 25.54
C TYR A 278 -40.12 -18.93 25.00
N THR A 279 -41.45 -19.00 25.03
CA THR A 279 -42.22 -20.09 24.40
C THR A 279 -42.02 -20.13 22.88
N SER A 280 -42.12 -21.33 22.29
CA SER A 280 -41.78 -21.55 20.88
C SER A 280 -42.61 -20.76 19.86
N ASN A 281 -43.80 -20.26 20.24
CA ASN A 281 -44.68 -19.49 19.36
C ASN A 281 -44.34 -17.99 19.32
N LEU A 282 -43.61 -17.47 20.32
CA LEU A 282 -43.23 -16.06 20.39
C LEU A 282 -42.25 -15.70 19.27
N ARG A 283 -42.37 -14.45 18.78
CA ARG A 283 -41.46 -13.89 17.78
C ARG A 283 -40.01 -14.01 18.26
N GLN A 284 -39.78 -13.82 19.56
CA GLN A 284 -38.49 -13.86 20.22
C GLN A 284 -37.75 -15.19 20.04
N ASN A 285 -38.47 -16.30 20.21
CA ASN A 285 -37.90 -17.64 20.05
C ASN A 285 -37.60 -17.95 18.58
N LYS A 286 -38.51 -17.54 17.68
CA LYS A 286 -38.37 -17.77 16.23
C LYS A 286 -37.17 -17.02 15.64
N TRP A 287 -36.97 -15.74 15.97
CA TRP A 287 -35.84 -14.99 15.42
C TRP A 287 -34.49 -15.53 15.87
N ALA A 288 -34.38 -15.99 17.13
CA ALA A 288 -33.13 -16.55 17.62
C ALA A 288 -32.75 -17.82 16.85
N LYS A 289 -33.73 -18.72 16.62
CA LYS A 289 -33.56 -19.91 15.78
C LYS A 289 -33.19 -19.57 14.34
N GLU A 290 -33.81 -18.54 13.75
CA GLU A 290 -33.48 -18.07 12.41
C GLU A 290 -32.06 -17.52 12.32
N LYS A 291 -31.63 -16.71 13.30
CA LYS A 291 -30.24 -16.21 13.37
C LYS A 291 -29.21 -17.32 13.55
N LEU A 292 -29.49 -18.30 14.39
CA LEU A 292 -28.61 -19.47 14.52
C LEU A 292 -28.48 -20.22 13.20
N LYS A 293 -29.61 -20.44 12.50
CA LYS A 293 -29.60 -21.09 11.18
C LYS A 293 -28.83 -20.28 10.15
N ASP A 294 -28.95 -18.95 10.16
CA ASP A 294 -28.18 -18.07 9.28
C ASP A 294 -26.67 -18.18 9.56
N ALA A 295 -26.26 -18.13 10.83
CA ALA A 295 -24.87 -18.32 11.22
C ALA A 295 -24.32 -19.72 10.85
N GLU A 296 -25.14 -20.77 10.99
CA GLU A 296 -24.79 -22.13 10.55
C GLU A 296 -24.56 -22.23 9.04
N LEU A 297 -25.33 -21.50 8.24
CA LEU A 297 -25.15 -21.42 6.78
C LEU A 297 -24.00 -20.49 6.38
N LYS A 298 -23.69 -19.49 7.21
CA LYS A 298 -22.63 -18.52 6.94
C LYS A 298 -21.25 -19.17 6.95
N VAL A 299 -20.98 -20.07 7.90
CA VAL A 299 -19.69 -20.77 8.01
C VAL A 299 -19.30 -21.51 6.71
N PRO A 300 -20.10 -22.45 6.16
CA PRO A 300 -19.77 -23.14 4.90
C PRO A 300 -19.74 -22.21 3.69
N GLN A 301 -20.50 -21.10 3.71
CA GLN A 301 -20.40 -20.08 2.67
C GLN A 301 -19.04 -19.36 2.73
N THR A 302 -18.60 -18.94 3.91
CA THR A 302 -17.30 -18.29 4.10
C THR A 302 -16.13 -19.20 3.70
N TYR A 303 -16.22 -20.52 3.94
CA TYR A 303 -15.23 -21.48 3.43
C TYR A 303 -15.13 -21.47 1.89
N LYS A 304 -16.26 -21.38 1.19
CA LYS A 304 -16.28 -21.29 -0.28
C LYS A 304 -15.75 -19.95 -0.77
N ASP A 305 -16.10 -18.87 -0.10
CA ASP A 305 -15.63 -17.52 -0.44
C ASP A 305 -14.10 -17.41 -0.29
N VAL A 306 -13.55 -17.98 0.79
CA VAL A 306 -12.09 -18.03 1.02
C VAL A 306 -11.39 -18.90 -0.03
N GLU A 307 -11.96 -20.06 -0.37
CA GLU A 307 -11.39 -20.90 -1.42
C GLU A 307 -11.40 -20.19 -2.79
N LEU A 308 -12.48 -19.48 -3.11
CA LEU A 308 -12.58 -18.68 -4.33
C LEU A 308 -11.50 -17.59 -4.35
N ASP A 309 -11.31 -16.88 -3.25
CA ASP A 309 -10.32 -15.79 -3.15
C ASP A 309 -8.88 -16.29 -3.32
N VAL A 310 -8.52 -17.41 -2.68
CA VAL A 310 -7.19 -18.03 -2.84
C VAL A 310 -6.97 -18.50 -4.27
N ARG A 311 -7.97 -19.14 -4.88
CA ARG A 311 -7.90 -19.57 -6.29
C ARG A 311 -7.77 -18.38 -7.24
N SER A 312 -8.52 -17.29 -7.00
CA SER A 312 -8.43 -16.07 -7.81
C SER A 312 -7.05 -15.45 -7.70
N SER A 313 -6.56 -15.25 -6.47
CA SER A 313 -5.23 -14.68 -6.20
C SER A 313 -4.12 -15.50 -6.86
N TYR A 314 -4.21 -16.83 -6.83
CA TYR A 314 -3.26 -17.71 -7.50
C TYR A 314 -3.29 -17.57 -9.03
N LEU A 315 -4.49 -17.50 -9.62
CA LEU A 315 -4.64 -17.32 -11.07
C LEU A 315 -4.14 -15.95 -11.52
N ASP A 316 -4.33 -14.90 -10.72
CA ASP A 316 -3.81 -13.56 -10.97
C ASP A 316 -2.27 -13.54 -10.91
N LEU A 317 -1.66 -14.24 -9.95
CA LEU A 317 -0.22 -14.41 -9.87
C LEU A 317 0.34 -15.10 -11.11
N ILE A 318 -0.26 -16.23 -11.52
CA ILE A 318 0.16 -16.95 -12.75
C ILE A 318 -0.02 -16.06 -13.99
N LYS A 319 -1.12 -15.32 -14.08
CA LYS A 319 -1.39 -14.41 -15.20
C LYS A 319 -0.31 -13.35 -15.29
N ASN A 320 0.06 -12.73 -14.17
CA ASN A 320 1.11 -11.71 -14.13
C ASN A 320 2.49 -12.29 -14.41
N GLU A 321 2.79 -13.52 -13.96
CA GLU A 321 4.02 -14.22 -14.30
C GLU A 321 4.13 -14.49 -15.81
N ARG A 322 3.06 -14.99 -16.44
CA ARG A 322 3.02 -15.18 -17.90
C ARG A 322 3.17 -13.85 -18.64
N ASN A 323 2.52 -12.79 -18.15
CA ASN A 323 2.68 -11.46 -18.72
C ASN A 323 4.13 -10.97 -18.63
N LEU A 324 4.83 -11.22 -17.52
CA LEU A 324 6.23 -10.88 -17.35
C LEU A 324 7.14 -11.64 -18.33
N VAL A 325 6.92 -12.95 -18.49
CA VAL A 325 7.65 -13.77 -19.47
C VAL A 325 7.42 -13.26 -20.90
N ASN A 326 6.18 -12.97 -21.26
CA ASN A 326 5.83 -12.44 -22.58
C ASN A 326 6.45 -11.05 -22.79
N MET A 327 6.38 -10.16 -21.80
CA MET A 327 6.92 -8.80 -21.88
C MET A 327 8.45 -8.80 -22.00
N ASN A 328 9.14 -9.70 -21.30
CA ASN A 328 10.58 -9.90 -21.49
C ASN A 328 10.90 -10.22 -22.95
N LYS A 329 10.13 -11.11 -23.59
CA LYS A 329 10.32 -11.42 -25.01
C LYS A 329 9.98 -10.24 -25.91
N THR A 330 8.95 -9.46 -25.59
CA THR A 330 8.60 -8.23 -26.32
C THR A 330 9.75 -7.22 -26.29
N VAL A 331 10.38 -7.00 -25.13
CA VAL A 331 11.55 -6.11 -25.00
C VAL A 331 12.73 -6.65 -25.80
N GLU A 332 13.01 -7.95 -25.75
CA GLU A 332 14.07 -8.58 -26.54
C GLU A 332 13.86 -8.34 -28.06
N LEU A 333 12.64 -8.52 -28.55
CA LEU A 333 12.28 -8.28 -29.95
C LEU A 333 12.35 -6.79 -30.32
N ALA A 334 11.91 -5.89 -29.43
CA ALA A 334 12.01 -4.44 -29.65
C ALA A 334 13.47 -3.98 -29.70
N LYS A 335 14.34 -4.53 -28.85
CA LYS A 335 15.78 -4.26 -28.86
C LYS A 335 16.43 -4.67 -30.17
N GLU A 336 16.14 -5.88 -30.64
CA GLU A 336 16.69 -6.36 -31.91
C GLU A 336 16.10 -5.57 -33.10
N GLY A 337 14.81 -5.22 -33.05
CA GLY A 337 14.16 -4.35 -34.04
C GLY A 337 14.84 -2.98 -34.16
N ALA A 338 15.08 -2.31 -33.02
CA ALA A 338 15.78 -1.02 -32.99
C ALA A 338 17.22 -1.14 -33.50
N ARG A 339 17.94 -2.20 -33.12
CA ARG A 339 19.28 -2.51 -33.63
C ARG A 339 19.30 -2.66 -35.16
N ILE A 340 18.37 -3.45 -35.72
CA ILE A 340 18.27 -3.67 -37.17
C ILE A 340 17.95 -2.36 -37.88
N LYS A 341 16.98 -1.57 -37.38
CA LYS A 341 16.62 -0.28 -37.99
C LYS A 341 17.79 0.70 -38.00
N LYS A 342 18.57 0.75 -36.92
CA LYS A 342 19.79 1.56 -36.86
C LYS A 342 20.82 1.13 -37.91
N LEU A 343 21.09 -0.18 -38.04
CA LEU A 343 22.01 -0.72 -39.06
C LEU A 343 21.53 -0.43 -40.49
N LEU A 344 20.23 -0.56 -40.75
CA LEU A 344 19.65 -0.24 -42.05
C LEU A 344 19.79 1.25 -42.36
N TYR A 345 19.60 2.13 -41.38
CA TYR A 345 19.78 3.57 -41.53
C TYR A 345 21.24 3.94 -41.85
N GLU A 346 22.20 3.32 -41.17
CA GLU A 346 23.63 3.50 -41.42
C GLU A 346 24.01 3.08 -42.85
N ASN A 347 23.35 2.06 -43.39
CA ASN A 347 23.53 1.60 -44.78
C ASN A 347 22.63 2.32 -45.79
N GLY A 348 21.86 3.34 -45.37
CA GLY A 348 20.95 4.09 -46.25
C GLY A 348 19.70 3.33 -46.71
N MET A 349 19.39 2.19 -46.10
CA MET A 349 18.24 1.32 -46.39
C MET A 349 17.01 1.63 -45.52
N ALA A 350 17.15 2.44 -44.49
CA ALA A 350 16.04 2.92 -43.66
C ALA A 350 16.13 4.44 -43.48
N THR A 351 15.00 5.06 -43.12
CA THR A 351 14.92 6.50 -42.89
C THR A 351 15.27 6.86 -41.44
N SER A 352 15.53 8.14 -41.15
CA SER A 352 15.71 8.59 -39.77
C SER A 352 14.44 8.37 -38.93
N LEU A 353 13.27 8.49 -39.55
CA LEU A 353 11.98 8.24 -38.91
C LEU A 353 11.84 6.80 -38.45
N ASP A 354 12.25 5.83 -39.28
CA ASP A 354 12.24 4.41 -38.92
C ASP A 354 13.05 4.10 -37.64
N VAL A 355 14.18 4.78 -37.46
CA VAL A 355 15.03 4.63 -36.26
C VAL A 355 14.34 5.23 -35.04
N LEU A 356 13.78 6.44 -35.18
CA LEU A 356 13.08 7.14 -34.10
C LEU A 356 11.83 6.40 -33.63
N ASP A 357 11.08 5.80 -34.55
CA ASP A 357 9.90 4.98 -34.22
C ASP A 357 10.31 3.71 -33.48
N ALA A 358 11.40 3.05 -33.91
CA ALA A 358 11.91 1.86 -33.24
C ALA A 358 12.47 2.15 -31.85
N ASP A 359 13.17 3.28 -31.67
CA ASP A 359 13.63 3.73 -30.34
C ASP A 359 12.44 4.06 -29.42
N THR A 360 11.36 4.64 -29.96
CA THR A 360 10.14 4.90 -29.18
C THR A 360 9.48 3.59 -28.75
N SER A 361 9.31 2.63 -29.66
CA SER A 361 8.76 1.31 -29.32
C SER A 361 9.62 0.55 -28.30
N LEU A 362 10.95 0.68 -28.38
CA LEU A 362 11.86 0.11 -27.39
C LEU A 362 11.65 0.74 -26.01
N ALA A 363 11.63 2.08 -25.93
CA ALA A 363 11.40 2.80 -24.69
C ALA A 363 10.07 2.42 -24.03
N GLU A 364 8.99 2.34 -24.82
CA GLU A 364 7.66 1.91 -24.35
C GLU A 364 7.68 0.47 -23.82
N ALA A 365 8.35 -0.45 -24.53
CA ALA A 365 8.47 -1.84 -24.11
C ALA A 365 9.29 -1.98 -22.81
N GLU A 366 10.39 -1.21 -22.67
CA GLU A 366 11.21 -1.22 -21.45
C GLU A 366 10.43 -0.70 -20.25
N ILE A 367 9.74 0.44 -20.38
CA ILE A 367 8.86 0.97 -19.32
C ILE A 367 7.77 -0.05 -18.97
N GLY A 368 7.16 -0.68 -19.98
CA GLY A 368 6.16 -1.73 -19.80
C GLY A 368 6.70 -2.94 -19.04
N LEU A 369 7.95 -3.35 -19.27
CA LEU A 369 8.58 -4.44 -18.52
C LEU A 369 8.72 -4.11 -17.04
N TYR A 370 9.17 -2.90 -16.69
CA TYR A 370 9.25 -2.48 -15.28
C TYR A 370 7.88 -2.45 -14.62
N GLN A 371 6.84 -1.96 -15.31
CA GLN A 371 5.47 -1.99 -14.81
C GLN A 371 4.98 -3.42 -14.54
N VAL A 372 5.19 -4.33 -15.48
CA VAL A 372 4.76 -5.74 -15.33
C VAL A 372 5.56 -6.45 -14.22
N MET A 373 6.84 -6.11 -14.05
CA MET A 373 7.67 -6.64 -12.96
C MET A 373 7.16 -6.20 -11.58
N VAL A 374 6.78 -4.93 -11.44
CA VAL A 374 6.12 -4.41 -10.22
C VAL A 374 4.78 -5.10 -9.99
N LEU A 375 3.94 -5.21 -11.02
CA LEU A 375 2.64 -5.89 -10.91
C LEU A 375 2.80 -7.35 -10.47
N TYR A 376 3.80 -8.07 -11.00
CA TYR A 376 4.12 -9.42 -10.56
C TYR A 376 4.49 -9.45 -9.06
N ASN A 377 5.41 -8.59 -8.63
CA ASN A 377 5.84 -8.54 -7.23
C ASN A 377 4.69 -8.16 -6.27
N ILE A 378 3.82 -7.22 -6.65
CA ILE A 378 2.62 -6.88 -5.89
C ILE A 378 1.66 -8.06 -5.83
N SER A 379 1.42 -8.76 -6.95
CA SER A 379 0.53 -9.91 -6.96
C SER A 379 1.07 -11.09 -6.16
N LYS A 380 2.40 -11.24 -6.10
CA LYS A 380 3.05 -12.23 -5.24
C LYS A 380 2.83 -11.88 -3.77
N LEU A 381 3.09 -10.63 -3.37
CA LEU A 381 2.80 -10.15 -2.02
C LEU A 381 1.31 -10.28 -1.67
N SER A 382 0.42 -10.02 -2.62
CA SER A 382 -1.03 -10.18 -2.43
C SER A 382 -1.43 -11.64 -2.25
N PHE A 383 -0.86 -12.56 -3.04
CA PHE A 383 -1.08 -13.99 -2.88
C PHE A 383 -0.53 -14.50 -1.54
N ASP A 384 0.66 -14.04 -1.17
CA ASP A 384 1.27 -14.33 0.12
C ASP A 384 0.37 -13.81 1.25
N ASN A 385 -0.14 -12.58 1.20
CA ASN A 385 -1.11 -12.07 2.18
C ASN A 385 -2.41 -12.90 2.23
N SER A 386 -2.90 -13.36 1.07
CA SER A 386 -4.07 -14.26 1.00
C SER A 386 -3.81 -15.64 1.64
N ASN A 387 -2.55 -16.08 1.68
CA ASN A 387 -2.10 -17.37 2.20
C ASN A 387 -1.48 -17.30 3.62
N LEU A 388 -1.00 -16.12 4.05
CA LEU A 388 -0.15 -15.89 5.23
C LEU A 388 -0.85 -15.09 6.34
N MET A 389 -2.17 -15.06 6.37
CA MET A 389 -2.95 -14.54 7.50
C MET A 389 -2.65 -15.24 8.87
N GLY A 390 -1.65 -16.12 8.95
CA GLY A 390 -1.10 -16.66 10.21
C GLY A 390 0.43 -16.87 10.27
N SER A 391 1.25 -16.42 9.31
CA SER A 391 2.70 -16.76 9.32
C SER A 391 3.68 -15.67 9.79
N MET A 392 3.22 -14.50 10.25
CA MET A 392 4.13 -13.47 10.80
C MET A 392 4.84 -13.87 12.11
N LYS A 393 4.76 -15.14 12.53
CA LYS A 393 5.50 -15.68 13.69
C LYS A 393 6.82 -16.37 13.36
N ALA A 394 7.29 -16.39 12.10
CA ALA A 394 8.46 -17.21 11.73
C ALA A 394 9.80 -16.46 11.51
N GLU A 395 9.86 -15.13 11.62
CA GLU A 395 11.12 -14.39 11.36
C GLU A 395 11.67 -13.61 12.57
N GLN A 396 11.20 -13.93 13.78
CA GLN A 396 11.84 -13.48 15.02
C GLN A 396 12.15 -14.67 15.93
N GLN A 397 13.20 -15.43 15.59
CA GLN A 397 14.01 -16.20 16.54
C GLN A 397 15.48 -16.16 16.15
#